data_AF-A0A1R3J2L3-F1
#
_entry.id   AF-A0A1R3J2L3-F1
#
_cell.length_a   1.000
_cell.length_b   1.000
_cell.length_c   1.000
_cell.angle_alpha   90.00
_cell.angle_beta   90.00
_cell.angle_gamma   90.00
#
_symmetry.space_group_name_H-M   'P 1'
#
loop_
_entity.id
_entity.type
_entity.pdbx_description
1 polymer ?
#
loop_
_entity_poly.entity_id
_entity_poly.type
_entity_poly.pdbx_seq_one_letter_code
_entity_poly.pdbx_strand_id
1 'polypeptide(L)'
;MTMNAVLVFIPMPGMGHFLSMVNVAKLLMDLNSNLSSAVLFNNLKSNPTVSAEFDSIIATTASARIKFINLPPPPFDKDVPLFKSLANFGRSQKPSIVEAVTNIVRSVPGSPQLAG
;
A
#
# COMPACT_ATOMS: atom_id res chain seq x y z
N MET A 1 15.97 -22.72 -5.06
CA MET A 1 15.42 -21.35 -5.17
C MET A 1 14.24 -21.26 -4.25
N THR A 2 14.31 -20.51 -3.16
CA THR A 2 13.15 -20.23 -2.32
C THR A 2 12.22 -19.29 -3.11
N MET A 3 10.98 -19.69 -3.33
CA MET A 3 9.97 -18.79 -3.93
C MET A 3 9.67 -17.71 -2.90
N ASN A 4 10.05 -16.47 -3.20
CA ASN A 4 9.65 -15.33 -2.39
C ASN A 4 8.21 -14.97 -2.72
N ALA A 5 7.30 -15.15 -1.77
CA ALA A 5 5.92 -14.69 -1.92
C ALA A 5 5.87 -13.18 -1.63
N VAL A 6 5.01 -12.47 -2.38
CA VAL A 6 4.83 -11.04 -2.21
C VAL A 6 3.45 -10.77 -1.62
N LEU A 7 3.43 -10.15 -0.45
CA LEU A 7 2.21 -9.67 0.21
C LEU A 7 1.90 -8.24 -0.24
N VAL A 8 0.70 -8.03 -0.78
CA VAL A 8 0.25 -6.68 -1.19
C VAL A 8 -0.82 -6.18 -0.22
N PHE A 9 -0.48 -5.16 0.56
CA PHE A 9 -1.42 -4.52 1.48
C PHE A 9 -2.10 -3.33 0.80
N ILE A 10 -3.43 -3.28 0.92
CA ILE A 10 -4.27 -2.19 0.42
C ILE A 10 -5.08 -1.62 1.59
N PRO A 11 -4.45 -0.81 2.47
CA PRO A 11 -5.15 -0.15 3.57
C PRO A 11 -6.30 0.73 3.08
N MET A 12 -7.34 0.84 3.92
CA MET A 12 -8.27 1.96 3.79
C MET A 12 -7.52 3.29 3.98
N PRO A 13 -7.96 4.38 3.33
CA PRO A 13 -7.31 5.66 3.51
C PRO A 13 -7.38 6.16 4.96
N GLY A 14 -6.33 6.85 5.38
CA GLY A 14 -6.20 7.43 6.72
C GLY A 14 -4.98 6.89 7.48
N MET A 15 -4.41 7.75 8.35
CA MET A 15 -3.12 7.45 8.97
C MET A 15 -3.15 6.24 9.91
N GLY A 16 -4.23 6.07 10.68
CA GLY A 16 -4.38 4.92 11.58
C GLY A 16 -4.42 3.58 10.83
N HIS A 17 -5.13 3.53 9.70
CA HIS A 17 -5.19 2.33 8.85
C HIS A 17 -3.83 2.05 8.17
N PHE A 18 -3.16 3.10 7.71
CA PHE A 18 -1.83 2.99 7.12
C PHE A 18 -0.81 2.44 8.12
N LEU A 19 -0.62 3.10 9.26
CA LEU A 19 0.32 2.68 10.30
C LEU A 19 0.06 1.24 10.78
N SER A 20 -1.22 0.86 10.94
CA SER A 20 -1.59 -0.50 11.34
C SER A 20 -1.12 -1.53 10.31
N MET A 21 -1.33 -1.28 9.01
CA MET A 21 -0.88 -2.19 7.96
C MET A 21 0.65 -2.23 7.84
N VAL A 22 1.33 -1.11 8.08
CA VAL A 22 2.80 -1.07 8.13
C VAL A 22 3.35 -1.95 9.24
N ASN A 23 2.73 -1.89 10.43
CA ASN A 23 3.13 -2.72 11.56
C ASN A 23 2.90 -4.21 11.30
N VAL A 24 1.78 -4.57 10.67
CA VAL A 24 1.50 -5.96 10.25
C VAL A 24 2.52 -6.43 9.21
N ALA A 25 2.81 -5.60 8.21
CA ALA A 25 3.81 -5.93 7.19
C ALA A 25 5.18 -6.18 7.83
N LYS A 26 5.62 -5.30 8.74
CA LYS A 26 6.87 -5.44 9.48
C LYS A 26 6.91 -6.75 10.28
N LEU A 27 5.87 -7.04 11.06
CA LEU A 27 5.78 -8.27 11.84
C LEU A 27 5.90 -9.51 10.96
N LEU A 28 5.21 -9.56 9.81
CA LEU A 28 5.27 -10.71 8.90
C LEU A 28 6.64 -10.86 8.24
N MET A 29 7.33 -9.76 7.92
CA MET A 29 8.69 -9.81 7.38
C MET A 29 9.70 -10.30 8.43
N ASP A 30 9.48 -10.01 9.71
CA ASP A 30 10.32 -10.47 10.81
C ASP A 30 10.10 -11.97 11.09
N LEU A 31 8.86 -12.45 10.92
CA LEU A 31 8.49 -13.86 11.14
C LEU A 31 8.88 -14.79 10.00
N ASN A 32 8.99 -14.31 8.75
CA ASN A 32 9.29 -15.16 7.60
C ASN A 32 10.23 -14.46 6.61
N SER A 33 11.43 -15.04 6.46
CA SER A 33 12.47 -14.52 5.56
C SER A 33 12.14 -14.68 4.07
N ASN A 34 11.20 -15.57 3.71
CA ASN A 34 10.77 -15.80 2.33
C ASN A 34 9.60 -14.88 1.90
N LEU A 35 9.21 -13.91 2.73
CA LEU A 35 8.22 -12.92 2.37
C LEU A 35 8.87 -11.60 1.99
N SER A 36 8.22 -10.91 1.07
CA SER A 36 8.39 -9.48 0.82
C SER A 36 7.02 -8.82 0.79
N SER A 37 6.95 -7.52 0.99
CA SER A 37 5.70 -6.78 1.03
C SER A 37 5.73 -5.50 0.20
N ALA A 38 4.57 -5.15 -0.31
CA ALA A 38 4.27 -3.86 -0.89
C ALA A 38 3.04 -3.28 -0.20
N VAL A 39 3.18 -2.11 0.40
CA VAL A 39 2.05 -1.34 0.95
C VAL A 39 1.63 -0.30 -0.08
N LEU A 40 0.47 -0.51 -0.69
CA LEU A 40 -0.14 0.45 -1.59
C LEU A 40 -0.89 1.48 -0.76
N PHE A 41 -0.54 2.75 -0.90
CA PHE A 41 -1.21 3.80 -0.15
C PHE A 41 -1.50 4.97 -1.06
N ASN A 42 -2.41 5.83 -0.62
CA ASN A 42 -2.65 7.10 -1.27
C ASN A 42 -2.72 8.16 -0.19
N ASN A 43 -1.93 9.21 -0.37
CA ASN A 43 -2.03 10.38 0.46
C ASN A 43 -3.15 11.30 -0.05
N LEU A 44 -4.38 11.08 0.45
CA LEU A 44 -5.59 11.85 0.11
C LEU A 44 -5.41 13.35 0.39
N LYS A 45 -4.90 14.13 -0.57
CA LYS A 45 -4.77 15.61 -0.52
C LYS A 45 -4.54 16.13 0.91
N SER A 46 -3.64 15.48 1.65
CA SER A 46 -3.55 15.74 3.07
C SER A 46 -2.90 17.09 3.26
N ASN A 47 -3.11 17.70 4.42
CA ASN A 47 -2.30 18.85 4.78
C ASN A 47 -0.80 18.44 4.81
N PRO A 48 0.13 19.40 4.72
CA PRO A 48 1.56 19.12 4.71
C PRO A 48 2.03 18.30 5.93
N THR A 49 1.41 18.53 7.10
CA THR A 49 1.73 17.81 8.34
C THR A 49 1.49 16.32 8.22
N VAL A 50 0.32 15.91 7.73
CA VAL A 50 -0.01 14.50 7.53
C VAL A 50 0.90 13.88 6.46
N SER A 51 1.23 14.61 5.39
CA SER A 51 2.17 14.11 4.38
C SER A 51 3.54 13.82 4.98
N ALA A 52 4.08 14.74 5.77
CA ALA A 52 5.36 14.56 6.44
C ALA A 52 5.35 13.36 7.41
N GLU A 53 4.20 13.09 8.03
CA GLU A 53 4.04 11.93 8.91
C GLU A 53 4.07 10.60 8.12
N PHE A 54 3.41 10.52 6.96
CA PHE A 54 3.55 9.38 6.04
C PHE A 54 5.00 9.19 5.63
N ASP A 55 5.66 10.26 5.18
CA ASP A 55 7.05 10.22 4.73
C ASP A 55 8.00 9.75 5.84
N SER A 56 7.77 10.17 7.08
CA SER A 56 8.54 9.73 8.25
C SER A 56 8.38 8.24 8.53
N ILE A 57 7.16 7.71 8.49
CA ILE A 57 6.90 6.27 8.67
C ILE A 57 7.57 5.47 7.55
N ILE A 58 7.44 5.93 6.31
CA ILE A 58 8.05 5.29 5.13
C ILE A 58 9.56 5.27 5.28
N ALA A 59 10.19 6.41 5.61
CA ALA A 59 11.63 6.52 5.77
C ALA A 59 12.19 5.59 6.86
N THR A 60 11.43 5.37 7.94
CA THR A 60 11.85 4.53 9.07
C THR A 60 11.57 3.04 8.87
N THR A 61 10.64 2.67 7.99
CA THR A 61 10.19 1.27 7.82
C THR A 61 10.57 0.66 6.48
N ALA A 62 10.80 1.48 5.45
CA ALA A 62 11.20 1.00 4.14
C ALA A 62 12.49 0.18 4.23
N SER A 63 12.51 -0.93 3.50
CA SER A 63 13.67 -1.83 3.46
C SER A 63 13.71 -2.56 2.13
N ALA A 64 14.73 -3.40 1.93
CA ALA A 64 14.79 -4.28 0.76
C ALA A 64 13.56 -5.19 0.61
N ARG A 65 12.86 -5.49 1.72
CA ARG A 65 11.69 -6.40 1.76
C ARG A 65 10.36 -5.70 1.99
N ILE A 66 10.34 -4.41 2.32
CA ILE A 66 9.11 -3.62 2.53
C ILE A 66 9.15 -2.41 1.61
N LYS A 67 8.31 -2.44 0.58
CA LYS A 67 8.17 -1.34 -0.38
C LYS A 67 6.89 -0.57 -0.13
N PHE A 68 6.94 0.73 -0.36
CA PHE A 68 5.80 1.63 -0.30
C PHE A 68 5.53 2.16 -1.70
N ILE A 69 4.27 2.09 -2.14
CA ILE A 69 3.86 2.56 -3.47
C ILE A 69 2.74 3.56 -3.29
N ASN A 70 3.05 4.82 -3.62
CA ASN A 70 2.08 5.89 -3.62
C ASN A 70 1.23 5.79 -4.90
N LEU A 71 -0.07 5.60 -4.72
CA LEU A 71 -1.06 5.58 -5.80
C LEU A 71 -1.55 7.00 -6.07
N PRO A 72 -1.86 7.35 -7.33
CA PRO A 72 -2.43 8.64 -7.65
C PRO A 72 -3.77 8.82 -6.92
N PRO A 73 -4.05 10.00 -6.32
CA PRO A 73 -5.30 10.20 -5.61
C PRO A 73 -6.47 10.17 -6.60
N PRO A 74 -7.53 9.42 -6.29
CA PRO A 74 -8.74 9.50 -7.10
C PRO A 74 -9.47 10.81 -6.80
N PRO A 75 -10.46 11.18 -7.64
CA PRO A 75 -11.38 12.25 -7.29
C PRO A 75 -12.08 11.93 -5.95
N PHE A 76 -11.79 12.72 -4.92
CA PHE A 76 -12.49 12.69 -3.65
C PHE A 76 -13.56 13.78 -3.67
N ASP A 77 -14.82 13.35 -3.74
CA ASP A 77 -15.97 14.24 -3.69
C ASP A 77 -16.33 14.50 -2.22
N LYS A 78 -16.25 15.77 -1.83
CA LYS A 78 -16.55 16.23 -0.46
C LYS A 78 -18.05 16.48 -0.24
N ASP A 79 -18.82 16.58 -1.33
CA ASP A 79 -20.25 16.88 -1.30
C ASP A 79 -21.11 15.62 -1.16
N VAL A 80 -20.46 14.45 -1.12
CA VAL A 80 -21.08 13.14 -1.03
C VAL A 80 -20.82 12.54 0.36
N PRO A 81 -21.79 11.81 0.97
CA PRO A 81 -21.59 11.16 2.26
C PRO A 81 -20.32 10.30 2.29
N LEU A 82 -19.57 10.38 3.39
CA LEU A 82 -18.24 9.78 3.53
C LEU A 82 -18.19 8.32 3.05
N PHE A 83 -19.15 7.48 3.46
CA PHE A 83 -19.20 6.07 3.06
C PHE A 83 -19.33 5.88 1.54
N LYS A 84 -20.15 6.71 0.89
CA LYS A 84 -20.34 6.69 -0.57
C LYS A 84 -19.11 7.26 -1.29
N SER A 85 -18.45 8.26 -0.71
CA SER A 85 -17.16 8.78 -1.20
C SER A 85 -16.06 7.71 -1.12
N LEU A 86 -15.95 6.96 -0.03
CA LEU A 86 -15.03 5.83 0.14
C LEU A 86 -15.32 4.66 -0.84
N ALA A 87 -16.59 4.34 -1.06
CA ALA A 87 -16.96 3.31 -2.05
C ALA A 87 -16.57 3.72 -3.48
N ASN A 88 -16.79 4.99 -3.84
CA ASN A 88 -16.39 5.55 -5.13
C ASN A 88 -14.86 5.61 -5.26
N PHE A 89 -14.17 6.00 -4.18
CA PHE A 89 -12.72 5.97 -4.07
C PHE A 89 -12.19 4.57 -4.43
N GLY A 90 -12.68 3.52 -3.77
CA GLY A 90 -12.24 2.14 -4.04
C GLY A 90 -12.45 1.72 -5.50
N ARG A 91 -13.61 2.06 -6.10
CA ARG A 91 -13.88 1.77 -7.52
C ARG A 91 -12.92 2.49 -8.46
N SER A 92 -12.68 3.78 -8.20
CA SER A 92 -11.80 4.61 -9.02
C SER A 92 -10.31 4.28 -8.88
N GLN A 93 -9.90 3.70 -7.74
CA GLN A 93 -8.52 3.26 -7.50
C GLN A 93 -8.18 1.91 -8.14
N LYS A 94 -9.19 1.10 -8.45
CA LYS A 94 -9.00 -0.25 -9.00
C LYS A 94 -8.00 -0.31 -10.17
N PRO A 95 -8.06 0.59 -11.19
CA PRO A 95 -7.08 0.57 -12.28
C PRO A 95 -5.64 0.77 -11.80
N SER A 96 -5.41 1.74 -10.93
CA SER A 96 -4.08 2.05 -10.38
C SER A 96 -3.54 0.91 -9.50
N ILE A 97 -4.41 0.25 -8.73
CA ILE A 97 -4.04 -0.94 -7.95
C ILE A 97 -3.62 -2.07 -8.88
N VAL A 98 -4.41 -2.36 -9.92
CA VAL A 98 -4.11 -3.42 -10.89
C VAL A 98 -2.78 -3.15 -11.59
N GLU A 99 -2.54 -1.91 -12.01
CA GLU A 99 -1.28 -1.51 -12.62
C GLU A 99 -0.09 -1.69 -11.68
N ALA A 100 -0.20 -1.20 -10.43
CA ALA A 100 0.84 -1.35 -9.42
C ALA A 100 1.17 -2.82 -9.13
N VAL A 101 0.15 -3.67 -8.95
CA VAL A 101 0.34 -5.11 -8.73
C VAL A 101 0.97 -5.78 -9.94
N THR A 102 0.54 -5.43 -11.15
CA THR A 102 1.13 -5.99 -12.38
C THR A 102 2.61 -5.61 -12.49
N ASN A 103 2.97 -4.39 -12.12
CA ASN A 103 4.36 -3.93 -12.12
C ASN A 103 5.20 -4.64 -11.04
N ILE A 104 4.63 -4.91 -9.87
CA ILE A 104 5.28 -5.73 -8.83
C ILE A 104 5.60 -7.12 -9.39
N VAL A 105 4.61 -7.81 -9.98
CA VAL A 105 4.79 -9.17 -10.53
C VAL A 105 5.87 -9.20 -11.61
N ARG A 106 5.89 -8.20 -12.51
CA ARG A 106 6.92 -8.09 -13.56
C ARG A 106 8.32 -7.82 -13.02
N SER A 107 8.43 -7.11 -11.89
CA SER A 107 9.71 -6.73 -11.30
C SER A 107 10.42 -7.86 -10.56
N VAL A 108 9.72 -8.97 -10.27
CA VAL A 108 10.27 -10.10 -9.52
C VAL A 108 10.53 -11.28 -10.47
N PRO A 109 11.75 -11.82 -10.52
CA PRO A 109 12.07 -13.00 -11.32
C PRO A 109 11.23 -14.22 -10.91
N GLY A 110 10.77 -14.99 -11.88
CA GLY A 110 10.14 -16.29 -11.63
C GLY A 110 8.63 -16.26 -11.34
N SER A 111 7.94 -15.15 -11.64
CA SER A 111 6.48 -14.99 -11.41
C SER A 111 6.10 -15.21 -9.93
N PRO A 112 6.28 -14.20 -9.06
CA PRO A 112 6.03 -14.37 -7.64
C PRO A 112 4.57 -14.75 -7.36
N GLN A 113 4.36 -15.60 -6.37
CA GLN A 113 3.03 -15.83 -5.83
C GLN A 113 2.59 -14.58 -5.06
N LEU A 114 1.45 -14.02 -5.44
CA LEU A 114 0.80 -12.94 -4.70
C LEU A 114 -0.05 -13.53 -3.58
N ALA A 115 0.08 -12.94 -2.39
CA ALA A 115 -0.80 -13.17 -1.26
C ALA A 115 -1.34 -11.81 -0.77
N GLY A 116 -2.54 -11.79 -0.18
CA GLY A 116 -3.21 -10.57 0.24
C GLY A 116 -4.30 -10.86 1.26
#